data_AF-A0A3A5V0G1-F1
#
_entry.id   AF-A0A3A5V0G1-F1
#
_cell.length_a   1.000
_cell.length_b   1.000
_cell.length_c   1.000
_cell.angle_alpha   90.00
_cell.angle_beta   90.00
_cell.angle_gamma   90.00
#
_symmetry.space_group_name_H-M   'P 1'
#
loop_
_entity.id
_entity.type
_entity.pdbx_description
1 polymer ?
#
loop_
_entity_poly.entity_id
_entity_poly.type
_entity_poly.pdbx_seq_one_letter_code
_entity_poly.pdbx_strand_id
1 'polypeptide(L)'
;MDVKKTNMQAHQRAVMGARFLLAGMLTLMLLFAPVSAQDSTTNTCESGTSTEDREGCLDSDGDGWSDPDEAWNTSMGADAFPNNASEHRDLDDDGIGDNADDDRDGDGVANEMDVWPEDSGIWSDADNDGYADQGMHALSDNCPNVYGKSKIRLLGCSDIDGDFLPDEYDDDADGDGIRNEMERSASSGTILYDPYNPNSTPPDADQDTIPDVLDPDNDNDGWPDYVEIDRGSDIFDEDDTPFTMYFGANTGIFYTGGLGPNSFSFDYNTDYTEISVSFVSEIVFEELVIPLLLVPIYFAVFLSRRQAFRRFMLDIETAQSKSVLRELESEINEAVKQKKIKVYHGLVLRNTIESVEDNFDDQDCEEE
;
A
#
# COMPACT_ATOMS: atom_id res chain seq x y z
N MET A 1 -5.10 -14.57 60.11
CA MET A 1 -6.16 -15.56 59.80
C MET A 1 -5.65 -16.41 58.64
N ASP A 2 -6.02 -17.68 58.70
CA ASP A 2 -5.28 -18.86 58.24
C ASP A 2 -4.83 -18.96 56.79
N VAL A 3 -3.59 -19.45 56.67
CA VAL A 3 -3.09 -20.35 55.62
C VAL A 3 -3.80 -21.70 55.75
N LYS A 4 -4.44 -22.22 54.68
CA LYS A 4 -4.61 -23.68 54.46
C LYS A 4 -5.26 -24.03 53.10
N LYS A 5 -4.58 -24.97 52.41
CA LYS A 5 -5.09 -26.06 51.55
C LYS A 5 -5.55 -25.69 50.12
N THR A 6 -4.72 -25.90 49.09
CA THR A 6 -4.37 -27.15 48.36
C THR A 6 -5.51 -27.78 47.56
N ASN A 7 -5.48 -27.59 46.23
CA ASN A 7 -5.75 -28.55 45.13
C ASN A 7 -5.80 -27.73 43.82
N MET A 8 -5.34 -28.14 42.65
CA MET A 8 -4.81 -29.41 42.17
C MET A 8 -4.19 -29.11 40.78
N GLN A 9 -3.04 -29.72 40.50
CA GLN A 9 -2.56 -30.13 39.16
C GLN A 9 -2.32 -29.06 38.08
N ALA A 10 -1.04 -28.84 37.77
CA ALA A 10 -0.45 -29.38 36.53
C ALA A 10 1.03 -28.97 36.45
N HIS A 11 1.96 -29.91 36.62
CA HIS A 11 3.14 -30.03 35.75
C HIS A 11 4.11 -31.16 36.17
N GLN A 12 4.46 -31.97 35.15
CA GLN A 12 5.74 -32.62 34.89
C GLN A 12 6.31 -33.69 35.85
N ARG A 13 6.43 -34.91 35.32
CA ARG A 13 7.65 -35.74 35.11
C ARG A 13 7.24 -37.22 35.06
N ALA A 14 7.32 -37.88 33.90
CA ALA A 14 8.52 -38.50 33.32
C ALA A 14 8.94 -39.82 34.02
N VAL A 15 8.76 -40.91 33.26
CA VAL A 15 9.65 -42.09 33.12
C VAL A 15 9.87 -42.99 34.36
N MET A 16 9.26 -44.18 34.33
CA MET A 16 9.89 -45.51 34.50
C MET A 16 8.84 -46.56 34.81
N GLY A 17 8.97 -47.75 34.22
CA GLY A 17 8.45 -48.97 34.85
C GLY A 17 7.68 -49.89 33.91
N ALA A 18 8.40 -50.52 33.00
CA ALA A 18 7.96 -51.75 32.37
C ALA A 18 7.55 -52.78 33.43
N ARG A 19 6.39 -53.41 33.24
CA ARG A 19 6.10 -54.85 33.39
C ARG A 19 4.59 -55.08 33.50
N PHE A 20 4.14 -56.18 32.91
CA PHE A 20 2.78 -56.74 32.90
C PHE A 20 1.82 -56.25 31.82
N LEU A 21 2.03 -56.71 30.60
CA LEU A 21 0.91 -57.10 29.72
C LEU A 21 1.30 -58.36 28.95
N LEU A 22 1.02 -59.52 29.55
CA LEU A 22 1.22 -60.85 28.97
C LEU A 22 -0.01 -61.70 29.32
N ALA A 23 -1.19 -61.25 28.87
CA ALA A 23 -2.44 -62.02 28.86
C ALA A 23 -3.50 -61.24 28.09
N GLY A 24 -3.52 -61.39 26.76
CA GLY A 24 -4.53 -60.74 25.93
C GLY A 24 -4.28 -60.92 24.44
N MET A 25 -3.86 -62.11 24.02
CA MET A 25 -3.56 -62.41 22.61
C MET A 25 -4.15 -63.75 22.18
N LEU A 26 -5.43 -63.99 22.52
CA LEU A 26 -6.13 -65.19 22.04
C LEU A 26 -7.67 -65.05 22.03
N THR A 27 -8.21 -64.03 21.35
CA THR A 27 -9.59 -64.06 20.84
C THR A 27 -9.83 -62.84 19.97
N LEU A 28 -9.54 -62.93 18.66
CA LEU A 28 -10.30 -62.35 17.54
C LEU A 28 -9.48 -62.56 16.25
N MET A 29 -9.28 -63.82 15.88
CA MET A 29 -8.64 -64.20 14.61
C MET A 29 -9.61 -65.10 13.83
N LEU A 30 -10.81 -64.58 13.61
CA LEU A 30 -11.80 -65.09 12.67
C LEU A 30 -12.43 -63.83 12.04
N LEU A 31 -12.42 -63.75 10.71
CA LEU A 31 -12.93 -62.68 9.83
C LEU A 31 -11.93 -61.67 9.25
N PHE A 32 -10.72 -62.11 8.91
CA PHE A 32 -10.07 -61.61 7.70
C PHE A 32 -9.64 -62.81 6.88
N ALA A 33 -10.56 -63.33 6.08
CA ALA A 33 -10.15 -63.93 4.81
C ALA A 33 -9.41 -62.82 4.04
N PRO A 34 -8.34 -63.11 3.29
CA PRO A 34 -7.96 -62.17 2.26
C PRO A 34 -9.20 -61.98 1.40
N VAL A 35 -9.74 -60.77 1.38
CA VAL A 35 -10.51 -60.32 0.23
C VAL A 35 -9.49 -60.37 -0.89
N SER A 36 -9.48 -61.49 -1.60
CA SER A 36 -9.27 -61.42 -3.03
C SER A 36 -10.37 -60.49 -3.48
N ALA A 37 -10.01 -59.27 -3.87
CA ALA A 37 -10.84 -58.58 -4.82
C ALA A 37 -10.94 -59.58 -6.00
N GLN A 38 -12.08 -60.26 -6.11
CA GLN A 38 -12.54 -60.58 -7.44
C GLN A 38 -12.92 -59.23 -7.98
N ASP A 39 -12.00 -58.65 -8.73
CA ASP A 39 -12.36 -57.62 -9.68
C ASP A 39 -13.49 -58.20 -10.51
N SER A 40 -14.65 -57.58 -10.40
CA SER A 40 -15.87 -58.01 -11.07
C SER A 40 -15.87 -57.45 -12.48
N THR A 41 -14.84 -57.82 -13.23
CA THR A 41 -14.83 -57.90 -14.68
C THR A 41 -14.19 -59.24 -14.96
N THR A 42 -15.01 -60.28 -15.11
CA THR A 42 -14.55 -61.40 -15.90
C THR A 42 -14.19 -60.81 -17.26
N ASN A 43 -12.89 -60.69 -17.57
CA ASN A 43 -12.41 -60.63 -18.95
C ASN A 43 -12.96 -61.90 -19.61
N THR A 44 -14.19 -61.84 -20.12
CA THR A 44 -14.86 -62.88 -20.90
C THR A 44 -14.33 -62.84 -22.33
N CYS A 45 -13.02 -62.70 -22.47
CA CYS A 45 -12.33 -62.82 -23.73
C CYS A 45 -11.77 -64.24 -23.84
N GLU A 46 -11.46 -64.66 -25.06
CA GLU A 46 -10.65 -65.85 -25.26
C GLU A 46 -9.26 -65.62 -24.63
N SER A 47 -8.72 -66.60 -23.91
CA SER A 47 -7.42 -66.43 -23.25
C SER A 47 -6.28 -66.37 -24.27
N GLY A 48 -5.39 -65.40 -24.13
CA GLY A 48 -4.26 -65.19 -25.04
C GLY A 48 -3.09 -64.45 -24.41
N THR A 49 -2.40 -63.62 -25.20
CA THR A 49 -1.09 -63.03 -24.89
C THR A 49 -1.08 -61.50 -24.78
N SER A 50 -2.24 -60.82 -24.90
CA SER A 50 -2.30 -59.36 -24.79
C SER A 50 -1.74 -58.85 -23.46
N THR A 51 -1.13 -57.66 -23.50
CA THR A 51 -0.47 -57.01 -22.36
C THR A 51 -0.76 -55.51 -22.22
N GLU A 52 -1.19 -54.82 -23.27
CA GLU A 52 -1.36 -53.35 -23.25
C GLU A 52 -2.75 -52.91 -22.76
N ASP A 53 -3.79 -53.67 -23.10
CA ASP A 53 -5.18 -53.38 -22.69
C ASP A 53 -5.75 -54.45 -21.75
N ARG A 54 -6.55 -55.39 -22.25
CA ARG A 54 -7.17 -56.45 -21.47
C ARG A 54 -6.17 -57.58 -21.32
N GLU A 55 -5.34 -57.52 -20.28
CA GLU A 55 -4.29 -58.51 -20.05
C GLU A 55 -4.79 -59.97 -20.13
N GLY A 56 -4.07 -60.79 -20.90
CA GLY A 56 -4.32 -62.23 -21.03
C GLY A 56 -5.49 -62.61 -21.95
N CYS A 57 -5.95 -61.68 -22.79
CA CYS A 57 -6.91 -61.92 -23.86
C CYS A 57 -6.23 -62.33 -25.17
N LEU A 58 -7.03 -62.84 -26.12
CA LEU A 58 -6.57 -63.18 -27.47
C LEU A 58 -5.94 -61.95 -28.12
N ASP A 59 -4.76 -62.16 -28.68
CA ASP A 59 -3.92 -61.21 -29.38
C ASP A 59 -3.33 -62.02 -30.54
N SER A 60 -3.91 -61.84 -31.71
CA SER A 60 -3.72 -62.73 -32.85
C SER A 60 -2.38 -62.51 -33.57
N ASP A 61 -1.81 -61.32 -33.51
CA ASP A 61 -0.58 -60.96 -34.20
C ASP A 61 0.61 -60.66 -33.25
N GLY A 62 0.35 -60.57 -31.95
CA GLY A 62 1.36 -60.51 -30.90
C GLY A 62 1.91 -59.10 -30.65
N ASP A 63 1.16 -58.05 -30.97
CA ASP A 63 1.57 -56.66 -30.73
C ASP A 63 1.29 -56.16 -29.30
N GLY A 64 0.55 -56.97 -28.52
CA GLY A 64 0.20 -56.70 -27.14
C GLY A 64 -1.20 -56.14 -26.93
N TRP A 65 -1.93 -55.73 -27.97
CA TRP A 65 -3.33 -55.30 -27.88
C TRP A 65 -4.27 -56.48 -28.12
N SER A 66 -5.43 -56.49 -27.45
CA SER A 66 -6.36 -57.60 -27.56
C SER A 66 -7.30 -57.48 -28.76
N ASP A 67 -7.53 -58.61 -29.46
CA ASP A 67 -8.50 -58.74 -30.54
C ASP A 67 -9.90 -58.27 -30.08
N PRO A 68 -10.70 -57.63 -30.97
CA PRO A 68 -12.04 -57.19 -30.66
C PRO A 68 -12.99 -58.38 -30.48
N ASP A 69 -13.88 -58.29 -29.50
CA ASP A 69 -14.97 -59.25 -29.26
C ASP A 69 -16.33 -58.56 -29.02
N GLU A 70 -17.35 -59.34 -28.68
CA GLU A 70 -18.71 -58.81 -28.46
C GLU A 70 -18.80 -57.79 -27.31
N ALA A 71 -17.87 -57.83 -26.35
CA ALA A 71 -17.87 -57.01 -25.15
C ALA A 71 -16.83 -55.86 -25.19
N TRP A 72 -15.81 -55.96 -26.03
CA TRP A 72 -14.74 -54.97 -26.21
C TRP A 72 -14.42 -54.83 -27.70
N ASN A 73 -14.82 -53.71 -28.28
CA ASN A 73 -14.61 -53.44 -29.70
C ASN A 73 -13.58 -52.31 -29.89
N THR A 74 -13.29 -51.96 -31.14
CA THR A 74 -12.30 -50.94 -31.51
C THR A 74 -12.56 -49.58 -30.86
N SER A 75 -13.82 -49.13 -30.80
CA SER A 75 -14.20 -47.87 -30.12
C SER A 75 -13.94 -47.86 -28.62
N MET A 76 -13.68 -49.02 -28.01
CA MET A 76 -13.32 -49.17 -26.60
C MET A 76 -11.82 -49.35 -26.39
N GLY A 77 -11.03 -49.39 -27.46
CA GLY A 77 -9.58 -49.60 -27.42
C GLY A 77 -9.13 -51.04 -27.65
N ALA A 78 -9.99 -51.90 -28.24
CA ALA A 78 -9.53 -53.17 -28.81
C ALA A 78 -8.66 -52.93 -30.04
N ASP A 79 -7.81 -53.89 -30.39
CA ASP A 79 -7.00 -53.84 -31.59
C ASP A 79 -7.86 -53.70 -32.86
N ALA A 80 -7.65 -52.59 -33.58
CA ALA A 80 -8.32 -52.32 -34.86
C ALA A 80 -7.80 -53.21 -36.00
N PHE A 81 -6.56 -53.74 -35.89
CA PHE A 81 -5.92 -54.56 -36.91
C PHE A 81 -5.38 -55.90 -36.36
N PRO A 82 -6.25 -56.86 -35.97
CA PRO A 82 -5.88 -58.16 -35.33
C PRO A 82 -4.94 -59.10 -36.09
N ASN A 83 -4.46 -58.72 -37.27
CA ASN A 83 -3.55 -59.53 -38.08
C ASN A 83 -2.33 -58.73 -38.57
N ASN A 84 -2.12 -57.53 -38.05
CA ASN A 84 -1.04 -56.64 -38.41
C ASN A 84 -0.38 -56.06 -37.16
N ALA A 85 0.63 -56.76 -36.65
CA ALA A 85 1.32 -56.37 -35.42
C ALA A 85 2.09 -55.03 -35.45
N SER A 86 1.98 -54.25 -36.54
CA SER A 86 2.52 -52.90 -36.66
C SER A 86 1.46 -51.81 -36.49
N GLU A 87 0.18 -52.16 -36.38
CA GLU A 87 -0.94 -51.24 -36.26
C GLU A 87 -1.93 -51.77 -35.24
N HIS A 88 -2.45 -50.89 -34.38
CA HIS A 88 -3.41 -51.31 -33.35
C HIS A 88 -4.58 -50.33 -33.16
N ARG A 89 -4.48 -49.12 -33.73
CA ARG A 89 -5.44 -48.03 -33.59
C ARG A 89 -5.75 -47.44 -34.97
N ASP A 90 -7.00 -47.05 -35.15
CA ASP A 90 -7.58 -46.39 -36.34
C ASP A 90 -8.49 -45.28 -35.77
N LEU A 91 -8.01 -44.04 -35.72
CA LEU A 91 -8.68 -42.96 -34.99
C LEU A 91 -9.86 -42.36 -35.77
N ASP A 92 -9.77 -42.29 -37.10
CA ASP A 92 -10.80 -41.74 -37.98
C ASP A 92 -11.71 -42.82 -38.63
N ASP A 93 -11.43 -44.10 -38.36
CA ASP A 93 -12.14 -45.28 -38.87
C ASP A 93 -12.09 -45.39 -40.42
N ASP A 94 -11.03 -44.90 -41.08
CA ASP A 94 -10.87 -44.98 -42.54
C ASP A 94 -10.32 -46.33 -43.04
N GLY A 95 -9.83 -47.16 -42.11
CA GLY A 95 -9.27 -48.49 -42.36
C GLY A 95 -7.75 -48.51 -42.61
N ILE A 96 -7.05 -47.39 -42.43
CA ILE A 96 -5.59 -47.26 -42.36
C ILE A 96 -5.21 -47.14 -40.88
N GLY A 97 -4.15 -47.84 -40.47
CA GLY A 97 -3.71 -47.76 -39.07
C GLY A 97 -2.93 -46.49 -38.80
N ASP A 98 -3.12 -45.93 -37.61
CA ASP A 98 -2.55 -44.67 -37.13
C ASP A 98 -1.01 -44.55 -37.30
N ASN A 99 -0.26 -45.65 -37.32
CA ASN A 99 1.20 -45.60 -37.52
C ASN A 99 1.59 -45.45 -39.01
N ALA A 100 0.70 -45.85 -39.92
CA ALA A 100 0.87 -45.73 -41.36
C ALA A 100 0.04 -44.60 -41.99
N ASP A 101 -0.88 -44.03 -41.22
CA ASP A 101 -1.72 -42.93 -41.65
C ASP A 101 -0.97 -41.58 -41.60
N ASP A 102 -1.10 -40.81 -42.68
CA ASP A 102 -0.54 -39.47 -42.80
C ASP A 102 -1.52 -38.38 -42.28
N ASP A 103 -2.79 -38.70 -42.01
CA ASP A 103 -3.88 -37.80 -41.55
C ASP A 103 -4.77 -38.54 -40.54
N ARG A 104 -4.23 -38.76 -39.34
CA ARG A 104 -4.71 -39.77 -38.40
C ARG A 104 -6.12 -39.51 -37.87
N ASP A 105 -6.49 -38.25 -37.70
CA ASP A 105 -7.82 -37.88 -37.20
C ASP A 105 -8.80 -37.53 -38.33
N GLY A 106 -8.37 -37.62 -39.59
CA GLY A 106 -9.23 -37.54 -40.77
C GLY A 106 -9.83 -36.15 -41.01
N ASP A 107 -9.18 -35.11 -40.49
CA ASP A 107 -9.66 -33.73 -40.57
C ASP A 107 -9.28 -33.05 -41.92
N GLY A 108 -8.39 -33.70 -42.68
CA GLY A 108 -7.91 -33.27 -43.98
C GLY A 108 -6.56 -32.54 -43.95
N VAL A 109 -5.93 -32.44 -42.78
CA VAL A 109 -4.61 -31.85 -42.54
C VAL A 109 -3.64 -32.95 -42.14
N ALA A 110 -2.55 -33.09 -42.91
CA ALA A 110 -1.57 -34.12 -42.62
C ALA A 110 -0.92 -33.93 -41.24
N ASN A 111 -0.65 -35.04 -40.54
CA ASN A 111 -0.04 -35.13 -39.21
C ASN A 111 1.22 -34.26 -39.01
N GLU A 112 1.99 -34.02 -40.08
CA GLU A 112 3.21 -33.19 -40.03
C GLU A 112 2.94 -31.68 -40.02
N MET A 113 1.75 -31.26 -40.44
CA MET A 113 1.28 -29.87 -40.49
C MET A 113 0.22 -29.58 -39.42
N ASP A 114 -0.35 -30.62 -38.84
CA ASP A 114 -1.36 -30.54 -37.79
C ASP A 114 -0.71 -30.32 -36.41
N VAL A 115 -1.17 -29.31 -35.67
CA VAL A 115 -0.72 -29.01 -34.31
C VAL A 115 -1.33 -29.97 -33.28
N TRP A 116 -2.51 -30.53 -33.58
CA TRP A 116 -3.25 -31.52 -32.79
C TRP A 116 -3.67 -32.76 -33.64
N PRO A 117 -2.73 -33.63 -34.07
CA PRO A 117 -2.99 -34.78 -34.96
C PRO A 117 -3.86 -35.93 -34.39
N GLU A 118 -4.54 -35.70 -33.28
CA GLU A 118 -5.41 -36.67 -32.60
C GLU A 118 -6.80 -36.07 -32.35
N ASP A 119 -7.09 -34.87 -32.86
CA ASP A 119 -8.33 -34.13 -32.62
C ASP A 119 -8.80 -33.41 -33.88
N SER A 120 -9.63 -34.11 -34.65
CA SER A 120 -10.23 -33.61 -35.90
C SER A 120 -11.00 -32.28 -35.82
N GLY A 121 -11.24 -31.76 -34.61
CA GLY A 121 -11.86 -30.45 -34.41
C GLY A 121 -10.91 -29.26 -34.58
N ILE A 122 -9.60 -29.48 -34.49
CA ILE A 122 -8.58 -28.43 -34.39
C ILE A 122 -7.28 -28.86 -35.08
N TRP A 123 -6.64 -27.95 -35.82
CA TRP A 123 -5.45 -28.29 -36.60
C TRP A 123 -4.36 -27.21 -36.65
N SER A 124 -4.68 -25.96 -36.31
CA SER A 124 -3.74 -24.84 -36.45
C SER A 124 -3.72 -23.89 -35.26
N ASP A 125 -2.53 -23.35 -34.99
CA ASP A 125 -2.20 -22.38 -33.95
C ASP A 125 -1.35 -21.28 -34.59
N ALA A 126 -1.98 -20.21 -35.06
CA ALA A 126 -1.29 -19.24 -35.92
C ALA A 126 -0.28 -18.37 -35.16
N ASP A 127 -0.50 -18.10 -33.87
CA ASP A 127 0.39 -17.28 -33.04
C ASP A 127 1.22 -18.07 -32.01
N ASN A 128 1.05 -19.39 -31.97
CA ASN A 128 1.78 -20.35 -31.13
C ASN A 128 1.54 -20.14 -29.63
N ASP A 129 0.31 -19.79 -29.27
CA ASP A 129 -0.07 -19.55 -27.89
C ASP A 129 -0.65 -20.80 -27.18
N GLY A 130 -0.90 -21.85 -27.96
CA GLY A 130 -1.43 -23.13 -27.50
C GLY A 130 -2.95 -23.26 -27.58
N TYR A 131 -3.64 -22.28 -28.18
CA TYR A 131 -5.05 -22.33 -28.51
C TYR A 131 -5.25 -22.45 -30.02
N ALA A 132 -6.33 -23.13 -30.41
CA ALA A 132 -6.57 -23.48 -31.80
C ALA A 132 -7.35 -22.38 -32.53
N ASP A 133 -6.97 -22.08 -33.77
CA ASP A 133 -7.65 -21.06 -34.58
C ASP A 133 -9.12 -21.44 -34.90
N GLN A 134 -9.43 -22.73 -34.85
CA GLN A 134 -10.75 -23.27 -35.15
C GLN A 134 -11.73 -22.96 -34.03
N GLY A 135 -12.96 -22.62 -34.40
CA GLY A 135 -14.05 -22.38 -33.46
C GLY A 135 -14.80 -23.66 -33.05
N MET A 136 -15.64 -23.55 -32.02
CA MET A 136 -16.54 -24.60 -31.53
C MET A 136 -15.85 -25.80 -30.85
N HIS A 137 -14.56 -25.69 -30.56
CA HIS A 137 -13.78 -26.61 -29.75
C HIS A 137 -13.47 -26.04 -28.34
N ALA A 138 -13.14 -26.89 -27.36
CA ALA A 138 -12.81 -26.45 -26.00
C ALA A 138 -11.52 -25.63 -25.92
N LEU A 139 -10.61 -25.85 -26.88
CA LEU A 139 -9.35 -25.12 -27.04
C LEU A 139 -9.45 -24.00 -28.10
N SER A 140 -10.65 -23.64 -28.56
CA SER A 140 -10.80 -22.58 -29.55
C SER A 140 -10.27 -21.25 -29.02
N ASP A 141 -9.36 -20.67 -29.77
CA ASP A 141 -8.86 -19.34 -29.54
C ASP A 141 -9.93 -18.29 -29.90
N ASN A 142 -10.03 -17.27 -29.06
CA ASN A 142 -10.86 -16.11 -29.28
C ASN A 142 -10.08 -14.94 -29.90
N CYS A 143 -8.75 -15.02 -29.93
CA CYS A 143 -7.83 -14.10 -30.57
C CYS A 143 -6.80 -14.79 -31.50
N PRO A 144 -7.22 -15.50 -32.59
CA PRO A 144 -6.38 -16.39 -33.43
C PRO A 144 -5.14 -15.80 -34.13
N ASN A 145 -4.80 -14.55 -33.90
CA ASN A 145 -3.63 -13.90 -34.51
C ASN A 145 -2.88 -13.02 -33.49
N VAL A 146 -3.23 -13.11 -32.20
CA VAL A 146 -2.69 -12.31 -31.12
C VAL A 146 -2.38 -13.24 -29.97
N TYR A 147 -1.09 -13.57 -29.84
CA TYR A 147 -0.59 -14.43 -28.78
C TYR A 147 -1.17 -14.07 -27.42
N GLY A 148 -1.77 -15.06 -26.76
CA GLY A 148 -2.44 -14.87 -25.49
C GLY A 148 -2.40 -16.08 -24.56
N LYS A 149 -2.72 -15.87 -23.29
CA LYS A 149 -2.78 -16.97 -22.30
C LYS A 149 -3.99 -16.92 -21.37
N SER A 150 -4.92 -16.02 -21.66
CA SER A 150 -6.16 -15.88 -20.93
C SER A 150 -6.96 -17.19 -20.88
N LYS A 151 -7.62 -17.44 -19.74
CA LYS A 151 -8.39 -18.68 -19.47
C LYS A 151 -9.75 -18.44 -18.86
N ILE A 152 -9.94 -17.30 -18.19
CA ILE A 152 -11.19 -16.99 -17.47
C ILE A 152 -12.29 -16.61 -18.47
N ARG A 153 -11.92 -15.85 -19.49
CA ARG A 153 -12.78 -15.37 -20.58
C ARG A 153 -11.90 -15.11 -21.79
N LEU A 154 -12.48 -15.23 -22.99
CA LEU A 154 -11.79 -15.06 -24.26
C LEU A 154 -10.48 -15.85 -24.28
N LEU A 155 -10.53 -17.19 -24.42
CA LEU A 155 -9.33 -18.04 -24.38
C LEU A 155 -8.33 -17.63 -25.48
N GLY A 156 -7.03 -17.70 -25.21
CA GLY A 156 -5.97 -17.37 -26.17
C GLY A 156 -5.83 -15.89 -26.50
N CYS A 157 -6.42 -15.01 -25.70
CA CYS A 157 -6.22 -13.57 -25.82
C CYS A 157 -5.11 -13.06 -24.90
N SER A 158 -4.57 -11.88 -25.25
CA SER A 158 -3.52 -11.19 -24.51
C SER A 158 -3.86 -11.10 -23.02
N ASP A 159 -2.88 -11.44 -22.19
CA ASP A 159 -2.93 -11.60 -20.73
C ASP A 159 -1.51 -11.24 -20.24
N ILE A 160 -1.26 -9.94 -20.11
CA ILE A 160 0.08 -9.38 -19.95
C ILE A 160 0.67 -9.69 -18.57
N ASP A 161 -0.16 -9.65 -17.53
CA ASP A 161 0.23 -9.89 -16.14
C ASP A 161 0.20 -11.39 -15.75
N GLY A 162 -0.52 -12.21 -16.53
CA GLY A 162 -0.60 -13.65 -16.36
C GLY A 162 -1.61 -14.10 -15.30
N ASP A 163 -2.61 -13.27 -14.97
CA ASP A 163 -3.67 -13.61 -14.02
C ASP A 163 -4.80 -14.48 -14.64
N PHE A 164 -4.72 -14.73 -15.95
CA PHE A 164 -5.65 -15.46 -16.81
C PHE A 164 -6.91 -14.70 -17.23
N LEU A 165 -7.04 -13.42 -16.88
CA LEU A 165 -8.02 -12.50 -17.41
C LEU A 165 -7.43 -11.86 -18.67
N PRO A 166 -8.20 -11.74 -19.77
CA PRO A 166 -7.68 -11.07 -20.95
C PRO A 166 -7.63 -9.57 -20.72
N ASP A 167 -6.59 -8.90 -21.23
CA ASP A 167 -6.31 -7.46 -21.04
C ASP A 167 -7.51 -6.52 -21.34
N GLU A 168 -8.39 -6.90 -22.28
CA GLU A 168 -9.59 -6.13 -22.65
C GLU A 168 -10.65 -6.11 -21.54
N TYR A 169 -10.63 -7.12 -20.65
CA TYR A 169 -11.52 -7.25 -19.51
C TYR A 169 -10.82 -7.10 -18.17
N ASP A 170 -9.53 -6.78 -18.20
CA ASP A 170 -8.74 -6.53 -17.00
C ASP A 170 -8.80 -5.05 -16.61
N ASP A 171 -9.02 -4.81 -15.32
CA ASP A 171 -9.00 -3.47 -14.75
C ASP A 171 -7.57 -3.02 -14.42
N ASP A 172 -6.60 -3.94 -14.35
CA ASP A 172 -5.16 -3.72 -14.09
C ASP A 172 -4.36 -4.66 -15.02
N ALA A 173 -4.27 -4.30 -16.30
CA ALA A 173 -3.88 -5.26 -17.35
C ALA A 173 -2.40 -5.64 -17.31
N ASP A 174 -1.54 -4.82 -16.72
CA ASP A 174 -0.13 -5.15 -16.55
C ASP A 174 0.25 -5.60 -15.13
N GLY A 175 -0.73 -5.63 -14.22
CA GLY A 175 -0.62 -6.17 -12.86
C GLY A 175 0.39 -5.41 -12.01
N ASP A 176 0.57 -4.12 -12.26
CA ASP A 176 1.49 -3.28 -11.50
C ASP A 176 0.89 -2.74 -10.19
N GLY A 177 -0.41 -2.99 -9.97
CA GLY A 177 -1.17 -2.62 -8.77
C GLY A 177 -2.02 -1.37 -8.94
N ILE A 178 -1.88 -0.64 -10.06
CA ILE A 178 -2.68 0.55 -10.36
C ILE A 178 -3.63 0.24 -11.51
N ARG A 179 -4.93 0.49 -11.28
CA ARG A 179 -5.94 0.26 -12.32
C ARG A 179 -5.66 1.07 -13.59
N ASN A 180 -5.97 0.48 -14.74
CA ASN A 180 -5.91 1.06 -16.09
C ASN A 180 -6.55 2.46 -16.19
N GLU A 181 -7.65 2.68 -15.47
CA GLU A 181 -8.33 3.98 -15.43
C GLU A 181 -7.57 5.02 -14.60
N MET A 182 -6.88 4.59 -13.54
CA MET A 182 -6.14 5.44 -12.62
C MET A 182 -4.84 5.91 -13.26
N GLU A 183 -4.12 5.06 -13.97
CA GLU A 183 -2.93 5.45 -14.75
C GLU A 183 -3.26 6.50 -15.82
N ARG A 184 -4.34 6.27 -16.58
CA ARG A 184 -4.83 7.26 -17.57
C ARG A 184 -5.24 8.57 -16.91
N SER A 185 -5.75 8.52 -15.69
CA SER A 185 -6.18 9.70 -14.93
C SER A 185 -5.00 10.44 -14.31
N ALA A 186 -3.96 9.73 -13.88
CA ALA A 186 -2.71 10.27 -13.38
C ALA A 186 -1.83 10.86 -14.50
N SER A 187 -2.10 10.46 -15.74
CA SER A 187 -1.42 11.01 -16.92
C SER A 187 -1.67 12.51 -17.07
N SER A 188 -0.59 13.23 -17.40
CA SER A 188 -0.59 14.68 -17.64
C SER A 188 -0.20 14.98 -19.10
N GLY A 189 -0.20 16.26 -19.48
CA GLY A 189 0.25 16.66 -20.83
C GLY A 189 1.72 16.34 -21.14
N THR A 190 2.52 15.97 -20.15
CA THR A 190 3.96 15.70 -20.27
C THR A 190 4.39 14.29 -19.87
N ILE A 191 3.58 13.60 -19.06
CA ILE A 191 3.83 12.24 -18.59
C ILE A 191 2.59 11.43 -18.93
N LEU A 192 2.75 10.37 -19.71
CA LEU A 192 1.69 9.45 -20.06
C LEU A 192 2.04 8.10 -19.44
N TYR A 193 1.10 7.53 -18.70
CA TYR A 193 1.18 6.19 -18.16
C TYR A 193 0.45 5.23 -19.10
N ASP A 194 1.08 4.10 -19.38
CA ASP A 194 0.66 3.11 -20.37
C ASP A 194 0.15 1.85 -19.64
N PRO A 195 -1.18 1.61 -19.62
CA PRO A 195 -1.81 0.54 -18.83
C PRO A 195 -1.49 -0.91 -19.20
N TYR A 196 -0.55 -1.09 -20.11
CA TYR A 196 -0.15 -2.39 -20.65
C TYR A 196 1.36 -2.56 -20.51
N ASN A 197 2.01 -1.78 -19.63
CA ASN A 197 3.44 -1.79 -19.40
C ASN A 197 3.74 -1.51 -17.92
N PRO A 198 4.16 -2.52 -17.15
CA PRO A 198 4.31 -2.43 -15.69
C PRO A 198 5.51 -1.59 -15.24
N ASN A 199 6.27 -1.01 -16.19
CA ASN A 199 7.31 -0.02 -15.89
C ASN A 199 6.81 1.41 -16.07
N SER A 200 5.54 1.57 -16.46
CA SER A 200 4.86 2.82 -16.70
C SER A 200 3.83 3.13 -15.61
N THR A 201 4.15 2.76 -14.37
CA THR A 201 3.32 2.95 -13.18
C THR A 201 3.47 4.37 -12.63
N PRO A 202 2.37 5.07 -12.30
CA PRO A 202 2.44 6.29 -11.54
C PRO A 202 2.92 6.03 -10.09
N PRO A 203 3.57 7.01 -9.44
CA PRO A 203 3.86 6.92 -8.01
C PRO A 203 2.58 6.72 -7.17
N ASP A 204 2.70 5.87 -6.16
CA ASP A 204 1.69 5.52 -5.14
C ASP A 204 2.45 5.27 -3.83
N ALA A 205 2.49 6.28 -2.97
CA ALA A 205 3.36 6.32 -1.79
C ALA A 205 2.90 5.38 -0.67
N ASP A 206 1.59 5.32 -0.39
CA ASP A 206 1.01 4.47 0.65
C ASP A 206 0.58 3.07 0.14
N GLN A 207 0.61 2.86 -1.18
CA GLN A 207 0.25 1.62 -1.88
C GLN A 207 -1.21 1.24 -1.71
N ASP A 208 -2.11 2.23 -1.65
CA ASP A 208 -3.55 2.00 -1.56
C ASP A 208 -4.24 1.84 -2.91
N THR A 209 -3.47 1.83 -4.01
CA THR A 209 -3.88 1.76 -5.43
C THR A 209 -4.34 3.09 -6.03
N ILE A 210 -4.24 4.19 -5.30
CA ILE A 210 -4.56 5.53 -5.75
C ILE A 210 -3.25 6.27 -6.04
N PRO A 211 -2.98 6.64 -7.31
CA PRO A 211 -1.78 7.40 -7.64
C PRO A 211 -1.67 8.72 -6.89
N ASP A 212 -0.44 9.13 -6.55
CA ASP A 212 -0.17 10.26 -5.67
C ASP A 212 -0.87 11.57 -6.09
N VAL A 213 -1.00 11.77 -7.40
CA VAL A 213 -1.61 12.98 -7.99
C VAL A 213 -3.14 13.01 -7.89
N LEU A 214 -3.77 11.88 -7.59
CA LEU A 214 -5.21 11.68 -7.46
C LEU A 214 -5.64 11.41 -6.01
N ASP A 215 -4.69 10.98 -5.19
CA ASP A 215 -4.86 10.71 -3.78
C ASP A 215 -5.03 12.01 -2.97
N PRO A 216 -6.01 12.10 -2.06
CA PRO A 216 -6.13 13.21 -1.13
C PRO A 216 -5.26 13.09 0.15
N ASP A 217 -4.65 11.94 0.43
CA ASP A 217 -3.89 11.63 1.66
C ASP A 217 -2.77 10.61 1.33
N ASN A 218 -1.66 11.12 0.79
CA ASN A 218 -0.59 10.36 0.14
C ASN A 218 0.17 9.37 1.02
N ASP A 219 0.15 9.53 2.34
CA ASP A 219 0.79 8.63 3.29
C ASP A 219 -0.19 7.96 4.26
N ASN A 220 -1.49 8.24 4.12
CA ASN A 220 -2.60 7.65 4.87
C ASN A 220 -2.49 7.85 6.38
N ASP A 221 -1.84 8.92 6.83
CA ASP A 221 -1.72 9.26 8.24
C ASP A 221 -3.03 9.87 8.82
N GLY A 222 -3.99 10.16 7.93
CA GLY A 222 -5.29 10.75 8.23
C GLY A 222 -5.34 12.27 8.07
N TRP A 223 -4.25 12.91 7.67
CA TRP A 223 -4.15 14.32 7.32
C TRP A 223 -4.20 14.48 5.80
N PRO A 224 -5.17 15.24 5.28
CA PRO A 224 -5.22 15.48 3.85
C PRO A 224 -4.01 16.30 3.36
N ASP A 225 -3.45 15.96 2.19
CA ASP A 225 -2.25 16.59 1.63
C ASP A 225 -2.35 18.12 1.54
N TYR A 226 -3.54 18.63 1.22
CA TYR A 226 -3.75 20.07 1.09
C TYR A 226 -3.54 20.81 2.42
N VAL A 227 -3.81 20.15 3.55
CA VAL A 227 -3.59 20.70 4.89
C VAL A 227 -2.11 20.64 5.19
N GLU A 228 -1.50 19.50 4.93
CA GLU A 228 -0.09 19.25 5.17
C GLU A 228 0.81 20.21 4.41
N ILE A 229 0.58 20.39 3.10
CA ILE A 229 1.27 21.37 2.25
C ILE A 229 1.11 22.80 2.81
N ASP A 230 -0.08 23.15 3.31
CA ASP A 230 -0.38 24.47 3.86
C ASP A 230 0.24 24.69 5.26
N ARG A 231 0.58 23.61 5.98
CA ARG A 231 1.30 23.61 7.27
C ARG A 231 2.80 23.41 7.12
N GLY A 232 3.23 22.85 5.99
CA GLY A 232 4.60 22.52 5.66
C GLY A 232 5.11 21.20 6.24
N SER A 233 4.22 20.25 6.54
CA SER A 233 4.60 18.84 6.75
C SER A 233 4.91 18.14 5.42
N ASP A 234 5.58 17.00 5.48
CA ASP A 234 5.86 16.14 4.32
C ASP A 234 4.70 15.18 4.05
N ILE A 235 4.10 15.26 2.86
CA ILE A 235 2.93 14.47 2.44
C ILE A 235 3.24 13.00 2.14
N PHE A 236 4.50 12.59 2.27
CA PHE A 236 4.95 11.23 1.96
C PHE A 236 5.58 10.54 3.19
N ASP A 237 5.45 11.12 4.39
CA ASP A 237 6.06 10.63 5.61
C ASP A 237 5.02 10.61 6.74
N GLU A 238 4.44 9.42 6.98
CA GLU A 238 3.38 9.19 7.97
C GLU A 238 3.72 9.70 9.40
N ASP A 239 5.01 9.88 9.71
CA ASP A 239 5.47 10.38 11.00
C ASP A 239 5.55 11.93 11.07
N ASP A 240 5.53 12.64 9.93
CA ASP A 240 5.72 14.09 9.82
C ASP A 240 4.42 14.91 9.74
N THR A 241 3.34 14.45 10.37
CA THR A 241 2.07 15.20 10.48
C THR A 241 2.22 16.66 10.95
N PRO A 242 1.21 17.54 10.73
CA PRO A 242 1.15 18.88 11.32
C PRO A 242 1.28 18.90 12.86
N PHE A 243 0.95 17.81 13.55
CA PHE A 243 1.10 17.72 15.00
C PHE A 243 2.52 17.37 15.45
N THR A 244 3.29 16.66 14.63
CA THR A 244 4.58 16.06 14.98
C THR A 244 5.78 16.81 14.39
N MET A 245 5.59 17.57 13.30
CA MET A 245 6.64 18.34 12.61
C MET A 245 7.42 19.31 13.53
N TYR A 246 6.81 19.76 14.63
CA TYR A 246 7.46 20.65 15.60
C TYR A 246 8.03 19.86 16.78
N PHE A 247 9.35 19.89 16.92
CA PHE A 247 10.10 19.28 18.04
C PHE A 247 10.05 17.73 18.07
N GLY A 248 9.55 17.07 17.03
CA GLY A 248 9.51 15.61 16.93
C GLY A 248 8.63 14.96 18.00
N ALA A 249 7.56 15.64 18.40
CA ALA A 249 6.60 15.18 19.39
C ALA A 249 5.22 15.71 19.04
N ASN A 250 4.16 14.97 19.37
CA ASN A 250 2.81 15.44 19.16
C ASN A 250 2.54 16.71 20.00
N THR A 251 2.27 17.81 19.30
CA THR A 251 2.02 19.14 19.87
C THR A 251 0.55 19.57 19.79
N GLY A 252 -0.34 18.71 19.27
CA GLY A 252 -1.70 19.07 18.91
C GLY A 252 -2.79 18.21 19.55
N ILE A 253 -4.00 18.77 19.61
CA ILE A 253 -5.22 18.05 19.99
C ILE A 253 -6.43 18.75 19.38
N PHE A 254 -7.44 17.98 18.98
CA PHE A 254 -8.74 18.51 18.54
C PHE A 254 -9.74 18.47 19.71
N TYR A 255 -10.48 19.55 19.90
CA TYR A 255 -11.53 19.68 20.90
C TYR A 255 -12.91 19.74 20.24
N THR A 256 -13.77 18.79 20.59
CA THR A 256 -15.08 18.57 19.96
C THR A 256 -16.23 19.25 20.72
N GLY A 257 -15.96 19.73 21.94
CA GLY A 257 -16.96 20.30 22.84
C GLY A 257 -17.36 19.36 23.99
N GLY A 258 -17.66 19.95 25.15
CA GLY A 258 -18.09 19.22 26.35
C GLY A 258 -16.95 18.85 27.29
N LEU A 259 -17.28 18.15 28.39
CA LEU A 259 -16.32 17.68 29.40
C LEU A 259 -16.37 16.15 29.55
N GLY A 260 -16.80 15.46 28.50
CA GLY A 260 -16.90 14.00 28.47
C GLY A 260 -15.57 13.34 28.11
N PRO A 261 -15.47 12.00 28.26
CA PRO A 261 -14.28 11.25 27.86
C PRO A 261 -13.95 11.34 26.35
N ASN A 262 -14.92 11.73 25.51
CA ASN A 262 -14.75 11.86 24.05
C ASN A 262 -14.71 13.33 23.59
N SER A 263 -14.40 14.26 24.51
CA SER A 263 -14.33 15.69 24.18
C SER A 263 -13.03 16.08 23.47
N PHE A 264 -12.09 15.15 23.33
CA PHE A 264 -10.80 15.36 22.66
C PHE A 264 -10.51 14.22 21.67
N SER A 265 -9.89 14.57 20.54
CA SER A 265 -9.42 13.64 19.51
C SER A 265 -8.02 14.04 19.06
N PHE A 266 -7.27 13.10 18.50
CA PHE A 266 -6.02 13.36 17.78
C PHE A 266 -6.19 13.30 16.26
N ASP A 267 -7.25 12.63 15.80
CA ASP A 267 -7.56 12.50 14.39
C ASP A 267 -8.00 13.85 13.80
N TYR A 268 -7.55 14.12 12.57
CA TYR A 268 -7.93 15.30 11.82
C TYR A 268 -9.45 15.42 11.69
N ASN A 269 -9.97 16.61 11.96
CA ASN A 269 -11.39 16.89 11.78
C ASN A 269 -11.65 18.38 11.59
N THR A 270 -12.29 18.73 10.47
CA THR A 270 -12.61 20.12 10.11
C THR A 270 -13.64 20.79 11.03
N ASP A 271 -14.49 20.03 11.71
CA ASP A 271 -15.55 20.55 12.59
C ASP A 271 -15.04 20.80 14.02
N TYR A 272 -13.85 20.31 14.37
CA TYR A 272 -13.30 20.39 15.72
C TYR A 272 -12.39 21.61 15.87
N THR A 273 -12.29 22.11 17.10
CA THR A 273 -11.35 23.20 17.39
C THR A 273 -9.96 22.61 17.60
N GLU A 274 -9.05 22.91 16.69
CA GLU A 274 -7.64 22.53 16.82
C GLU A 274 -6.93 23.39 17.87
N ILE A 275 -6.10 22.73 18.68
CA ILE A 275 -5.15 23.38 19.59
C ILE A 275 -3.80 22.71 19.36
N SER A 276 -2.96 23.30 18.51
CA SER A 276 -1.63 22.79 18.18
C SER A 276 -0.58 23.91 18.04
N VAL A 277 0.70 23.53 18.06
CA VAL A 277 1.79 24.47 17.74
C VAL A 277 1.75 24.87 16.25
N SER A 278 1.35 23.96 15.37
CA SER A 278 1.22 24.22 13.94
C SER A 278 0.16 25.29 13.64
N PHE A 279 -1.04 25.16 14.22
CA PHE A 279 -2.11 26.16 14.10
C PHE A 279 -1.73 27.53 14.67
N VAL A 280 -1.06 27.58 15.82
CA VAL A 280 -0.58 28.86 16.38
C VAL A 280 0.49 29.46 15.48
N SER A 281 1.35 28.64 14.89
CA SER A 281 2.40 29.08 13.99
C SER A 281 1.79 29.67 12.72
N GLU A 282 0.81 29.01 12.11
CA GLU A 282 0.01 29.54 11.00
C GLU A 282 -0.51 30.94 11.32
N ILE A 283 -1.24 31.13 12.44
CA ILE A 283 -1.77 32.45 12.82
C ILE A 283 -0.65 33.49 13.00
N VAL A 284 0.45 33.12 13.64
CA VAL A 284 1.53 34.06 13.94
C VAL A 284 2.30 34.47 12.67
N PHE A 285 2.47 33.55 11.73
CA PHE A 285 3.21 33.76 10.49
C PHE A 285 2.32 34.21 9.32
N GLU A 286 1.00 34.08 9.42
CA GLU A 286 0.05 34.74 8.54
C GLU A 286 0.16 36.28 8.64
N GLU A 287 -0.11 36.94 7.51
CA GLU A 287 0.26 38.33 7.28
C GLU A 287 -0.16 39.29 8.42
N LEU A 288 0.77 40.19 8.78
CA LEU A 288 0.59 41.33 9.68
C LEU A 288 0.41 41.04 11.18
N VAL A 289 0.37 39.79 11.65
CA VAL A 289 0.22 39.49 13.09
C VAL A 289 1.42 39.93 13.91
N ILE A 290 2.65 39.66 13.46
CA ILE A 290 3.88 40.15 14.13
C ILE A 290 3.89 41.69 14.21
N PRO A 291 3.69 42.45 13.11
CA PRO A 291 3.52 43.89 13.18
C PRO A 291 2.41 44.33 14.15
N LEU A 292 1.23 43.68 14.14
CA LEU A 292 0.10 44.00 15.02
C LEU A 292 0.45 43.79 16.50
N LEU A 293 1.12 42.70 16.84
CA LEU A 293 1.60 42.41 18.19
C LEU A 293 2.67 43.40 18.66
N LEU A 294 3.48 43.92 17.74
CA LEU A 294 4.49 44.94 18.05
C LEU A 294 3.91 46.34 18.28
N VAL A 295 2.73 46.68 17.73
CA VAL A 295 2.09 47.99 17.92
C VAL A 295 1.91 48.37 19.40
N PRO A 296 1.24 47.57 20.26
CA PRO A 296 1.05 47.94 21.66
C PRO A 296 2.37 48.04 22.43
N ILE A 297 3.35 47.18 22.11
CA ILE A 297 4.69 47.24 22.69
C ILE A 297 5.38 48.55 22.30
N TYR A 298 5.30 48.95 21.03
CA TYR A 298 5.87 50.21 20.55
C TYR A 298 5.19 51.42 21.22
N PHE A 299 3.86 51.41 21.35
CA PHE A 299 3.12 52.45 22.07
C PHE A 299 3.49 52.51 23.55
N ALA A 300 3.64 51.38 24.23
CA ALA A 300 4.05 51.33 25.64
C ALA A 300 5.45 51.93 25.82
N VAL A 301 6.41 51.55 24.97
CA VAL A 301 7.77 52.11 24.99
C VAL A 301 7.74 53.61 24.66
N PHE A 302 6.94 54.03 23.68
CA PHE A 302 6.80 55.43 23.30
C PHE A 302 6.22 56.29 24.44
N LEU A 303 5.13 55.82 25.08
CA LEU A 303 4.48 56.51 26.19
C LEU A 303 5.39 56.57 27.43
N SER A 304 6.06 55.47 27.77
CA SER A 304 7.04 55.41 28.86
C SER A 304 8.16 56.43 28.66
N ARG A 305 8.75 56.48 27.46
CA ARG A 305 9.77 57.47 27.09
C ARG A 305 9.27 58.91 27.18
N ARG A 306 8.04 59.17 26.73
CA ARG A 306 7.41 60.50 26.78
C ARG A 306 7.13 60.94 28.22
N GLN A 307 6.66 60.04 29.07
CA GLN A 307 6.45 60.31 30.50
C GLN A 307 7.77 60.60 31.21
N ALA A 308 8.81 59.81 30.95
CA ALA A 308 10.14 60.05 31.53
C ALA A 308 10.70 61.42 31.12
N PHE A 309 10.61 61.80 29.84
CA PHE A 309 11.03 63.13 29.39
C PHE A 309 10.25 64.26 30.07
N ARG A 310 8.91 64.15 30.16
CA ARG A 310 8.09 65.16 30.84
C ARG A 310 8.39 65.28 32.33
N ARG A 311 8.66 64.16 32.99
CA ARG A 311 9.06 64.14 34.39
C ARG A 311 10.35 64.92 34.59
N PHE A 312 11.40 64.62 33.83
CA PHE A 312 12.66 65.37 33.93
C PHE A 312 12.49 66.85 33.57
N MET A 313 11.68 67.21 32.57
CA MET A 313 11.38 68.62 32.27
C MET A 313 10.78 69.34 33.48
N LEU A 314 9.79 68.73 34.15
CA LEU A 314 9.17 69.32 35.35
C LEU A 314 10.14 69.39 36.53
N ASP A 315 10.95 68.34 36.73
CA ASP A 315 11.93 68.28 37.82
C ASP A 315 13.02 69.36 37.63
N ILE A 316 13.42 69.66 36.38
CA ILE A 316 14.35 70.77 36.05
C ILE A 316 13.69 72.13 36.30
N GLU A 317 12.46 72.35 35.82
CA GLU A 317 11.75 73.63 35.96
C GLU A 317 11.42 73.97 37.43
N THR A 318 11.28 72.96 38.29
CA THR A 318 10.94 73.13 39.71
C THR A 318 12.13 72.98 40.66
N ALA A 319 13.35 72.79 40.12
CA ALA A 319 14.56 72.67 40.91
C ALA A 319 14.78 73.94 41.75
N GLN A 320 15.10 73.76 43.04
CA GLN A 320 15.30 74.88 43.98
C GLN A 320 16.77 75.24 44.19
N SER A 321 17.72 74.48 43.62
CA SER A 321 19.15 74.74 43.78
C SER A 321 20.00 74.11 42.66
N LYS A 322 21.20 74.69 42.45
CA LYS A 322 22.23 74.16 41.52
C LYS A 322 22.65 72.73 41.85
N SER A 323 22.63 72.33 43.13
CA SER A 323 22.99 70.95 43.52
C SER A 323 21.98 69.92 43.01
N VAL A 324 20.69 70.26 42.99
CA VAL A 324 19.62 69.40 42.47
C VAL A 324 19.72 69.28 40.95
N LEU A 325 20.07 70.37 40.25
CA LEU A 325 20.26 70.35 38.79
C LEU A 325 21.40 69.41 38.36
N ARG A 326 22.53 69.39 39.09
CA ARG A 326 23.64 68.45 38.83
C ARG A 326 23.26 66.99 39.06
N GLU A 327 22.43 66.73 40.06
CA GLU A 327 21.90 65.38 40.32
C GLU A 327 20.98 64.93 39.17
N LEU A 328 20.06 65.81 38.75
CA LEU A 328 19.18 65.57 37.60
C LEU A 328 19.97 65.34 36.30
N GLU A 329 21.05 66.09 36.05
CA GLU A 329 21.91 65.88 34.88
C GLU A 329 22.51 64.46 34.87
N SER A 330 22.98 63.97 36.02
CA SER A 330 23.49 62.61 36.17
C SER A 330 22.39 61.56 35.92
N GLU A 331 21.18 61.78 36.44
CA GLU A 331 20.03 60.89 36.21
C GLU A 331 19.61 60.84 34.73
N ILE A 332 19.61 61.99 34.05
CA ILE A 332 19.27 62.09 32.63
C ILE A 332 20.30 61.34 31.77
N ASN A 333 21.59 61.50 32.07
CA ASN A 333 22.65 60.78 31.36
C ASN A 333 22.51 59.25 31.51
N GLU A 334 22.18 58.77 32.71
CA GLU A 334 21.94 57.35 32.94
C GLU A 334 20.64 56.88 32.25
N ALA A 335 19.59 57.70 32.22
CA ALA A 335 18.35 57.40 31.50
C ALA A 335 18.55 57.29 29.97
N VAL A 336 19.41 58.13 29.38
CA VAL A 336 19.80 58.04 27.97
C VAL A 336 20.61 56.78 27.71
N LYS A 337 21.59 56.46 28.57
CA LYS A 337 22.41 55.25 28.48
C LYS A 337 21.58 53.97 28.55
N GLN A 338 20.58 53.95 29.43
CA GLN A 338 19.62 52.85 29.56
C GLN A 338 18.52 52.87 28.49
N LYS A 339 18.57 53.77 27.49
CA LYS A 339 17.58 53.95 26.42
C LYS A 339 16.15 54.22 26.93
N LYS A 340 16.01 54.68 28.17
CA LYS A 340 14.73 55.13 28.78
C LYS A 340 14.28 56.46 28.18
N ILE A 341 15.19 57.23 27.59
CA ILE A 341 14.93 58.47 26.86
C ILE A 341 15.76 58.47 25.57
N LYS A 342 15.29 59.18 24.53
CA LYS A 342 16.02 59.31 23.27
C LYS A 342 17.17 60.31 23.43
N VAL A 343 18.26 60.11 22.70
CA VAL A 343 19.47 60.97 22.76
C VAL A 343 19.12 62.45 22.57
N TYR A 344 18.31 62.79 21.56
CA TYR A 344 17.94 64.19 21.31
C TYR A 344 17.08 64.79 22.44
N HIS A 345 16.23 64.00 23.10
CA HIS A 345 15.48 64.45 24.27
C HIS A 345 16.45 64.72 25.44
N GLY A 346 17.48 63.88 25.62
CA GLY A 346 18.53 64.12 26.61
C GLY A 346 19.31 65.41 26.35
N LEU A 347 19.64 65.71 25.08
CA LEU A 347 20.29 66.97 24.70
C LEU A 347 19.41 68.19 25.00
N VAL A 348 18.10 68.11 24.69
CA VAL A 348 17.15 69.17 25.04
C VAL A 348 17.10 69.38 26.55
N LEU A 349 17.03 68.28 27.34
CA LEU A 349 17.03 68.36 28.81
C LEU A 349 18.31 69.01 29.35
N ARG A 350 19.47 68.73 28.77
CA ARG A 350 20.73 69.35 29.18
C ARG A 350 20.76 70.84 28.88
N ASN A 351 20.35 71.24 27.68
CA ASN A 351 20.25 72.66 27.32
C ASN A 351 19.25 73.40 28.23
N THR A 352 18.17 72.75 28.67
CA THR A 352 17.25 73.35 29.63
C THR A 352 17.84 73.47 31.03
N ILE A 353 18.69 72.52 31.46
CA ILE A 353 19.45 72.64 32.72
C ILE A 353 20.37 73.86 32.64
N GLU A 354 21.18 73.96 31.59
CA GLU A 354 22.11 75.08 31.36
C GLU A 354 21.36 76.43 31.46
N SER A 355 20.20 76.55 30.79
CA SER A 355 19.38 77.77 30.84
C SER A 355 18.75 78.07 32.21
N VAL A 356 18.48 77.06 33.03
CA VAL A 356 17.91 77.26 34.38
C VAL A 356 19.02 77.55 35.38
N GLU A 357 20.21 76.97 35.22
CA GLU A 357 21.40 77.28 36.01
C GLU A 357 21.79 78.76 35.89
N ASP A 358 21.74 79.35 34.69
CA ASP A 358 22.00 80.77 34.45
C ASP A 358 21.13 81.69 35.34
N ASN A 359 19.85 81.35 35.56
CA ASN A 359 18.95 82.15 36.41
C ASN A 359 19.35 82.14 37.90
N PHE A 360 20.06 81.10 38.35
CA PHE A 360 20.60 81.04 39.70
C PHE A 360 21.96 81.75 39.81
N ASP A 361 22.72 81.89 38.72
CA ASP A 361 23.96 82.70 38.70
C ASP A 361 23.63 84.21 38.74
N ASP A 362 22.54 84.65 38.12
CA ASP A 362 22.08 86.05 38.18
C ASP A 362 21.54 86.45 39.58
N GLN A 363 20.92 85.52 40.32
CA GLN A 363 20.46 85.78 41.70
C GLN A 363 21.61 85.87 42.71
N ASP A 364 22.69 85.11 42.52
CA ASP A 364 23.90 85.19 43.37
C ASP A 364 24.68 86.51 43.14
N CYS A 365 24.41 87.25 42.04
CA CYS A 365 25.06 88.53 41.73
C CYS A 365 24.32 89.77 42.26
N GLU A 366 23.08 89.65 42.76
CA GLU A 366 22.30 90.76 43.33
C GLU A 366 22.41 90.87 44.88
N GLU A 367 23.09 89.93 45.54
CA GLU A 367 23.27 89.91 47.02
C GLU A 367 24.71 90.22 47.53
N GLU A 368 25.53 90.98 46.79
CA GLU A 368 26.79 91.58 47.32
C GLU A 368 26.72 93.08 47.60
#